data_AF-A0A920VLT9-F1
#
_entry.id   AF-A0A920VLT9-F1
#
_cell.length_a   1.000
_cell.length_b   1.000
_cell.length_c   1.000
_cell.angle_alpha   90.00
_cell.angle_beta   90.00
_cell.angle_gamma   90.00
#
_symmetry.space_group_name_H-M   'P 1'
#
loop_
_entity.id
_entity.type
_entity.pdbx_description
1 polymer ?
#
loop_
_entity_poly.entity_id
_entity_poly.type
_entity_poly.pdbx_seq_one_letter_code
_entity_poly.pdbx_strand_id
1 'polypeptide(L)'
;MAFVLAVTGPGDPHLEHQGSHLELPIRPRRESDQELRPFERAESSQPQSAEALEPPAYKRVVERDDRLGESRLTVIDDTGMTRLTELGWEHGSVSRQNYSIRDGDPNSGKIDLHWTMRFRRPDADLDIRTETRSRLTSTRTEFLFTAEMDVYEHEKKTYSKTWSRSFARNLN
;
A
#
# COMPACT_ATOMS: atom_id res chain seq x y z
N MET A 1 10.71 5.88 -5.89
CA MET A 1 11.92 6.29 -6.62
C MET A 1 11.78 7.80 -6.82
N ALA A 2 12.58 8.60 -6.13
CA ALA A 2 12.44 10.06 -6.15
C ALA A 2 13.11 10.60 -7.42
N PHE A 3 12.35 11.31 -8.26
CA PHE A 3 12.90 12.04 -9.39
C PHE A 3 13.51 13.34 -8.85
N VAL A 4 14.84 13.47 -8.95
CA VAL A 4 15.54 14.72 -8.64
C VAL A 4 15.63 15.51 -9.94
N LEU A 5 14.97 16.67 -9.97
CA LEU A 5 15.14 17.62 -11.07
C LEU A 5 16.50 18.30 -10.91
N ALA A 6 17.51 17.80 -11.61
CA ALA A 6 18.82 18.43 -11.65
C ALA A 6 18.82 19.50 -12.76
N VAL A 7 18.74 20.78 -12.37
CA VAL A 7 18.98 21.89 -13.31
C VAL A 7 20.48 22.12 -13.38
N THR A 8 21.17 21.37 -14.23
CA THR A 8 22.61 21.54 -14.48
C THR A 8 22.83 22.18 -15.84
N GLY A 9 23.06 23.50 -15.86
CA GLY A 9 23.61 24.21 -17.02
C GLY A 9 22.58 24.89 -17.95
N PRO A 10 23.07 25.63 -18.97
CA PRO A 10 22.26 26.53 -19.81
C PRO A 10 21.49 25.83 -20.94
N GLY A 11 21.14 24.55 -20.78
CA GLY A 11 20.32 23.79 -21.75
C GLY A 11 18.90 23.53 -21.23
N ASP A 12 17.98 23.23 -22.14
CA ASP A 12 16.59 22.90 -21.79
C ASP A 12 16.53 21.71 -20.81
N PRO A 13 15.71 21.79 -19.75
CA PRO A 13 15.61 20.77 -18.73
C PRO A 13 14.98 19.53 -19.36
N HIS A 14 15.73 18.44 -19.29
CA HIS A 14 15.33 17.13 -19.78
C HIS A 14 15.22 16.17 -18.59
N LEU A 15 14.10 15.45 -18.52
CA LEU A 15 13.91 14.32 -17.60
C LEU A 15 14.12 13.03 -18.37
N GLU A 16 15.09 12.22 -17.97
CA GLU A 16 15.35 10.92 -18.59
C GLU A 16 14.91 9.75 -17.69
N HIS A 17 14.23 8.77 -18.29
CA HIS A 17 13.97 7.48 -17.66
C HIS A 17 13.97 6.35 -18.69
N GLN A 18 14.91 5.41 -18.55
CA GLN A 18 15.00 4.14 -19.30
C GLN A 18 14.72 4.29 -20.81
N GLY A 19 15.36 5.26 -21.47
CA GLY A 19 15.28 5.45 -22.92
C GLY A 19 14.14 6.35 -23.40
N SER A 20 13.37 6.95 -22.50
CA SER A 20 12.45 8.06 -22.80
C SER A 20 12.96 9.36 -22.20
N HIS A 21 12.77 10.47 -22.92
CA HIS A 21 13.07 11.81 -22.44
C HIS A 21 11.87 12.73 -22.62
N LEU A 22 11.76 13.73 -21.74
CA LEU A 22 10.80 14.83 -21.85
C LEU A 22 11.57 16.15 -21.91
N GLU A 23 11.46 16.86 -23.03
CA GLU A 23 11.96 18.23 -23.17
C GLU A 23 10.87 19.19 -22.69
N LEU A 24 11.18 20.00 -21.66
CA LEU A 24 10.27 21.01 -21.16
C LEU A 24 10.77 22.40 -21.56
N PRO A 25 9.92 23.26 -22.16
CA PRO A 25 10.34 24.60 -22.53
C PRO A 25 10.69 25.41 -21.27
N ILE A 26 11.89 26.01 -21.23
CA ILE A 26 12.20 27.02 -20.21
C ILE A 26 11.56 28.34 -20.64
N ARG A 27 10.70 28.89 -19.78
CA ARG A 27 10.29 30.30 -19.92
C ARG A 27 11.39 31.20 -19.34
N PRO A 28 12.13 31.99 -20.15
CA PRO A 28 13.12 32.94 -19.64
C PRO A 28 12.42 34.05 -18.85
N ARG A 29 13.10 34.59 -17.84
CA ARG A 29 12.61 35.74 -17.07
C ARG A 29 12.37 36.93 -18.00
N ARG A 30 11.26 37.65 -17.81
CA ARG A 30 10.90 38.85 -18.57
C ARG A 30 10.63 40.00 -17.60
N GLU A 31 10.80 41.24 -18.03
CA GLU A 31 10.48 42.41 -17.19
C GLU A 31 9.01 42.42 -16.75
N SER A 32 8.10 41.95 -17.60
CA SER A 32 6.68 41.79 -17.27
C SER A 32 6.41 40.79 -16.14
N ASP A 33 7.39 39.98 -15.71
CA ASP A 33 7.25 39.14 -14.52
C ASP A 33 7.11 39.96 -13.23
N GLN A 34 7.54 41.23 -13.23
CA GLN A 34 7.36 42.15 -12.11
C GLN A 34 5.90 42.58 -11.92
N GLU A 35 5.08 42.43 -12.97
CA GLU A 35 3.65 42.76 -12.97
C GLU A 35 2.77 41.55 -12.66
N LEU A 36 3.38 40.38 -12.41
CA LEU A 36 2.62 39.18 -12.06
C LEU A 36 1.86 39.39 -10.77
N ARG A 37 0.56 39.06 -10.82
CA ARG A 37 -0.26 39.01 -9.61
C ARG A 37 0.38 38.04 -8.60
N PRO A 38 0.42 38.40 -7.31
CA PRO A 38 0.77 37.44 -6.27
C PRO A 38 -0.12 36.20 -6.38
N PHE A 39 0.42 35.04 -6.02
CA PHE A 39 -0.42 33.86 -5.89
C PHE A 39 -1.55 34.15 -4.88
N GLU A 40 -2.73 33.65 -5.21
CA GLU A 40 -3.83 33.63 -4.26
C GLU A 40 -3.47 32.69 -3.09
N ARG A 41 -4.29 32.73 -2.04
CA ARG A 41 -4.12 31.81 -0.91
C ARG A 41 -4.19 30.37 -1.42
N ALA A 42 -3.42 29.47 -0.82
CA ALA A 42 -3.53 28.05 -1.11
C ALA A 42 -4.98 27.58 -0.93
N GLU A 43 -5.49 26.88 -1.94
CA GLU A 43 -6.83 26.29 -1.94
C GLU A 43 -6.73 24.76 -1.92
N SER A 44 -7.78 24.11 -1.41
CA SER A 44 -7.94 22.66 -1.45
C SER A 44 -9.32 22.31 -2.00
N SER A 45 -9.46 21.11 -2.58
CA SER A 45 -10.77 20.59 -2.94
C SER A 45 -11.66 20.43 -1.70
N GLN A 46 -12.98 20.40 -1.90
CA GLN A 46 -13.90 19.99 -0.84
C GLN A 46 -13.63 18.53 -0.45
N PRO A 47 -13.86 18.15 0.82
CA PRO A 47 -13.79 16.75 1.22
C PRO A 47 -14.76 15.89 0.40
N GLN A 48 -14.32 14.69 0.05
CA GLN A 48 -15.18 13.74 -0.64
C GLN A 48 -16.37 13.36 0.26
N SER A 49 -17.59 13.49 -0.26
CA SER A 49 -18.80 13.03 0.42
C SER A 49 -18.80 11.51 0.57
N ALA A 50 -18.96 11.01 1.80
CA ALA A 50 -18.89 9.59 2.13
C ALA A 50 -19.89 9.18 3.21
N GLU A 51 -20.38 7.95 3.11
CA GLU A 51 -21.32 7.31 4.04
C GLU A 51 -20.74 5.98 4.53
N ALA A 52 -20.80 5.71 5.84
CA ALA A 52 -20.40 4.43 6.39
C ALA A 52 -21.52 3.38 6.19
N LEU A 53 -21.20 2.27 5.53
CA LEU A 53 -22.10 1.13 5.30
C LEU A 53 -21.92 0.04 6.36
N GLU A 54 -20.68 -0.24 6.75
CA GLU A 54 -20.32 -1.14 7.83
C GLU A 54 -19.34 -0.42 8.76
N PRO A 55 -19.46 -0.56 10.10
CA PRO A 55 -18.56 0.12 11.03
C PRO A 55 -17.16 -0.50 10.99
N PRO A 56 -16.10 0.30 11.23
CA PRO A 56 -14.76 -0.24 11.39
C PRO A 56 -14.62 -1.00 12.71
N ALA A 57 -13.66 -1.94 12.74
CA ALA A 57 -13.29 -2.68 13.94
C ALA A 57 -11.77 -2.85 14.02
N TYR A 58 -11.22 -2.78 15.23
CA TYR A 58 -9.80 -2.94 15.45
C TYR A 58 -9.54 -3.88 16.63
N LYS A 59 -8.59 -4.81 16.45
CA LYS A 59 -8.10 -5.70 17.49
C LYS A 59 -6.59 -5.73 17.44
N ARG A 60 -5.96 -5.52 18.60
CA ARG A 60 -4.52 -5.74 18.79
C ARG A 60 -4.32 -6.52 20.08
N VAL A 61 -3.69 -7.68 19.98
CA VAL A 61 -3.41 -8.54 21.13
C VAL A 61 -1.94 -8.92 21.11
N VAL A 62 -1.28 -8.76 22.25
CA VAL A 62 0.08 -9.24 22.50
C VAL A 62 0.00 -10.34 23.54
N GLU A 63 0.59 -11.49 23.23
CA GLU A 63 0.60 -12.66 24.10
C GLU A 63 2.03 -13.14 24.32
N ARG A 64 2.29 -13.66 25.52
CA ARG A 64 3.58 -14.23 25.90
C ARG A 64 3.35 -15.64 26.43
N ASP A 65 4.04 -16.61 25.84
CA ASP A 65 4.13 -17.99 26.34
C ASP A 65 5.47 -18.19 27.04
N ASP A 66 5.48 -18.05 28.36
CA ASP A 66 6.71 -18.14 29.17
C ASP A 66 7.34 -19.54 29.14
N ARG A 67 6.55 -20.59 28.92
CA ARG A 67 7.06 -21.97 28.82
C ARG A 67 7.82 -22.18 27.51
N LEU A 68 7.33 -21.62 26.41
CA LEU A 68 7.96 -21.73 25.09
C LEU A 68 8.99 -20.63 24.82
N GLY A 69 9.05 -19.59 25.66
CA GLY A 69 9.84 -18.40 25.34
C GLY A 69 9.31 -17.66 24.10
N GLU A 70 8.03 -17.80 23.74
CA GLU A 70 7.46 -17.21 22.52
C GLU A 70 6.64 -15.95 22.83
N SER A 71 6.79 -14.91 22.00
CA SER A 71 5.93 -13.74 21.96
C SER A 71 5.10 -13.77 20.67
N ARG A 72 3.80 -13.47 20.76
CA ARG A 72 2.88 -13.41 19.62
C ARG A 72 2.15 -12.08 19.58
N LEU A 73 1.95 -11.54 18.37
CA LEU A 73 1.14 -10.35 18.13
C LEU A 73 0.10 -10.68 17.07
N THR A 74 -1.18 -10.49 17.41
CA THR A 74 -2.29 -10.55 16.46
C THR A 74 -2.88 -9.17 16.29
N VAL A 75 -2.95 -8.70 15.04
CA VAL A 75 -3.61 -7.44 14.65
C VAL A 75 -4.70 -7.76 13.65
N ILE A 76 -5.92 -7.26 13.90
CA ILE A 76 -7.00 -7.20 12.92
C ILE A 76 -7.39 -5.74 12.78
N ASP A 77 -7.33 -5.24 11.55
CA ASP A 77 -7.72 -3.88 11.19
C ASP A 77 -8.77 -3.98 10.09
N ASP A 78 -10.03 -3.74 10.45
CA ASP A 78 -11.19 -3.75 9.58
C ASP A 78 -11.68 -2.32 9.41
N THR A 79 -11.62 -1.80 8.19
CA THR A 79 -12.08 -0.43 7.89
C THR A 79 -13.60 -0.32 7.82
N GLY A 80 -14.33 -1.45 7.94
CA GLY A 80 -15.73 -1.54 7.58
C GLY A 80 -15.90 -1.39 6.07
N MET A 81 -17.02 -0.80 5.65
CA MET A 81 -17.34 -0.44 4.27
C MET A 81 -17.80 1.01 4.24
N THR A 82 -17.30 1.77 3.27
CA THR A 82 -17.65 3.17 3.05
C THR A 82 -18.13 3.35 1.61
N ARG A 83 -19.19 4.11 1.41
CA ARG A 83 -19.69 4.55 0.10
C ARG A 83 -19.29 5.99 -0.17
N LEU A 84 -18.65 6.25 -1.30
CA LEU A 84 -18.42 7.60 -1.81
C LEU A 84 -19.68 8.05 -2.55
N THR A 85 -20.51 8.87 -1.90
CA THR A 85 -21.91 9.12 -2.32
C THR A 85 -22.03 9.79 -3.69
N GLU A 86 -21.07 10.63 -4.06
CA GLU A 86 -21.05 11.31 -5.36
C GLU A 86 -20.54 10.42 -6.50
N LEU A 87 -19.68 9.43 -6.20
CA LEU A 87 -19.04 8.58 -7.22
C LEU A 87 -19.70 7.20 -7.35
N GLY A 88 -20.51 6.79 -6.38
CA GLY A 88 -21.19 5.50 -6.32
C GLY A 88 -20.28 4.31 -5.97
N TRP A 89 -19.00 4.56 -5.64
CA TRP A 89 -18.06 3.54 -5.22
C TRP A 89 -18.25 3.16 -3.76
N GLU A 90 -18.19 1.87 -3.46
CA GLU A 90 -18.09 1.34 -2.11
C GLU A 90 -16.73 0.65 -1.96
N HIS A 91 -16.06 0.85 -0.84
CA HIS A 91 -14.80 0.18 -0.57
C HIS A 91 -14.61 -0.13 0.90
N GLY A 92 -13.79 -1.15 1.17
CA GLY A 92 -13.42 -1.56 2.50
C GLY A 92 -12.31 -2.59 2.48
N SER A 93 -11.68 -2.80 3.62
CA SER A 93 -10.60 -3.76 3.74
C SER A 93 -10.48 -4.33 5.13
N VAL A 94 -10.00 -5.57 5.21
CA VAL A 94 -9.66 -6.23 6.47
C VAL A 94 -8.26 -6.80 6.37
N SER A 95 -7.34 -6.29 7.18
CA SER A 95 -6.02 -6.87 7.36
C SER A 95 -6.00 -7.74 8.62
N ARG A 96 -5.45 -8.95 8.50
CA ARG A 96 -5.29 -9.92 9.60
C ARG A 96 -3.83 -10.33 9.64
N GLN A 97 -3.15 -9.93 10.69
CA GLN A 97 -1.70 -9.99 10.80
C GLN A 97 -1.33 -10.77 12.04
N ASN A 98 -0.52 -11.81 11.89
CA ASN A 98 -0.02 -12.61 12.99
C ASN A 98 1.51 -12.63 12.93
N TYR A 99 2.13 -12.31 14.05
CA TYR A 99 3.57 -12.29 14.21
C TYR A 99 3.94 -13.21 15.37
N SER A 100 5.04 -13.94 15.26
CA SER A 100 5.62 -14.63 16.40
C SER A 100 7.14 -14.68 16.34
N ILE A 101 7.76 -14.79 17.51
CA ILE A 101 9.21 -14.96 17.68
C ILE A 101 9.49 -15.62 19.03
N ARG A 102 10.55 -16.44 19.09
CA ARG A 102 11.06 -17.06 20.32
C ARG A 102 12.33 -16.38 20.80
N ASP A 103 12.48 -16.32 22.11
CA ASP A 103 13.66 -15.79 22.78
C ASP A 103 14.91 -16.59 22.39
N GLY A 104 16.01 -15.88 22.14
CA GLY A 104 17.30 -16.50 21.81
C GLY A 104 17.40 -17.13 20.42
N ASP A 105 16.30 -17.25 19.67
CA ASP A 105 16.30 -17.75 18.28
C ASP A 105 15.79 -16.68 17.30
N PRO A 106 16.69 -15.86 16.72
CA PRO A 106 16.32 -14.82 15.77
C PRO A 106 15.81 -15.35 14.42
N ASN A 107 15.86 -16.67 14.17
CA ASN A 107 15.31 -17.28 12.96
C ASN A 107 13.91 -17.85 13.16
N SER A 108 13.45 -17.96 14.41
CA SER A 108 12.09 -18.37 14.75
C SER A 108 11.01 -17.35 14.35
N GLY A 109 11.41 -16.13 13.99
CA GLY A 109 10.54 -15.06 13.56
C GLY A 109 9.65 -15.46 12.40
N LYS A 110 8.33 -15.34 12.58
CA LYS A 110 7.31 -15.65 11.58
C LYS A 110 6.33 -14.51 11.45
N ILE A 111 5.96 -14.21 10.22
CA ILE A 111 4.88 -13.27 9.89
C ILE A 111 3.90 -14.00 8.98
N ASP A 112 2.61 -13.98 9.32
CA ASP A 112 1.50 -14.44 8.50
C ASP A 112 0.52 -13.28 8.31
N LEU A 113 0.31 -12.84 7.07
CA LEU A 113 -0.62 -11.76 6.73
C LEU A 113 -1.73 -12.32 5.85
N HIS A 114 -2.97 -11.90 6.11
CA HIS A 114 -4.11 -12.12 5.23
C HIS A 114 -4.86 -10.80 5.06
N TRP A 115 -4.92 -10.29 3.84
CA TRP A 115 -5.60 -9.04 3.51
C TRP A 115 -6.75 -9.30 2.57
N THR A 116 -7.95 -8.84 2.94
CA THR A 116 -9.13 -8.80 2.08
C THR A 116 -9.39 -7.35 1.67
N MET A 117 -9.49 -7.04 0.38
CA MET A 117 -10.01 -5.75 -0.10
C MET A 117 -11.33 -5.98 -0.83
N ARG A 118 -12.29 -5.08 -0.62
CA ARG A 118 -13.62 -5.09 -1.25
C ARG A 118 -13.83 -3.78 -1.98
N PHE A 119 -14.25 -3.85 -3.23
CA PHE A 119 -14.59 -2.71 -4.08
C PHE A 119 -15.88 -3.01 -4.82
N ARG A 120 -16.88 -2.14 -4.69
CA ARG A 120 -18.19 -2.35 -5.32
C ARG A 120 -18.65 -1.06 -5.99
N ARG A 121 -19.40 -1.21 -7.07
CA ARG A 121 -20.09 -0.11 -7.74
C ARG A 121 -21.47 -0.63 -8.15
N PRO A 122 -22.48 -0.53 -7.25
CA PRO A 122 -23.77 -1.21 -7.42
C PRO A 122 -24.56 -0.80 -8.65
N ASP A 123 -24.48 0.46 -9.08
CA ASP A 123 -25.13 0.98 -10.29
C ASP A 123 -24.60 0.34 -11.59
N ALA A 124 -23.39 -0.23 -11.54
CA ALA A 124 -22.74 -0.90 -12.66
C ALA A 124 -22.64 -2.43 -12.48
N ASP A 125 -23.28 -3.01 -11.46
CA ASP A 125 -23.16 -4.42 -11.07
C ASP A 125 -21.69 -4.90 -10.97
N LEU A 126 -20.85 -4.05 -10.39
CA LEU A 126 -19.44 -4.38 -10.14
C LEU A 126 -19.25 -4.74 -8.68
N ASP A 127 -18.75 -5.94 -8.42
CA ASP A 127 -18.39 -6.41 -7.08
C ASP A 127 -17.07 -7.15 -7.17
N ILE A 128 -16.00 -6.56 -6.64
CA ILE A 128 -14.63 -7.08 -6.72
C ILE A 128 -14.11 -7.31 -5.31
N ARG A 129 -13.58 -8.51 -5.07
CA ARG A 129 -12.85 -8.83 -3.85
C ARG A 129 -11.47 -9.37 -4.19
N THR A 130 -10.44 -8.87 -3.53
CA THR A 130 -9.11 -9.47 -3.55
C THR A 130 -8.77 -10.05 -2.20
N GLU A 131 -8.12 -11.21 -2.22
CA GLU A 131 -7.55 -11.83 -1.03
C GLU A 131 -6.08 -12.11 -1.26
N THR A 132 -5.24 -11.58 -0.39
CA THR A 132 -3.81 -11.90 -0.40
C THR A 132 -3.44 -12.59 0.89
N ARG A 133 -2.68 -13.69 0.81
CA ARG A 133 -2.05 -14.30 1.97
C ARG A 133 -0.57 -14.32 1.76
N SER A 134 0.19 -13.93 2.77
CA SER A 134 1.64 -13.98 2.70
C SER A 134 2.24 -14.47 3.99
N ARG A 135 3.40 -15.10 3.85
CA ARG A 135 4.20 -15.60 4.96
C ARG A 135 5.64 -15.17 4.77
N LEU A 136 6.26 -14.69 5.84
CA LEU A 136 7.69 -14.43 5.92
C LEU A 136 8.28 -15.24 7.07
N THR A 137 9.33 -16.00 6.78
CA THR A 137 10.19 -16.65 7.77
C THR A 137 11.65 -16.35 7.45
N SER A 138 12.58 -16.83 8.28
CA SER A 138 14.00 -16.65 8.02
C SER A 138 14.81 -17.90 8.34
N THR A 139 15.92 -18.03 7.64
CA THR A 139 17.03 -18.90 7.98
C THR A 139 18.20 -18.02 8.46
N ARG A 140 19.31 -18.67 8.81
CA ARG A 140 20.54 -17.95 9.17
C ARG A 140 21.02 -17.01 8.05
N THR A 141 20.73 -17.31 6.78
CA THR A 141 21.31 -16.62 5.63
C THR A 141 20.28 -15.96 4.73
N GLU A 142 19.00 -16.27 4.87
CA GLU A 142 17.95 -15.79 3.96
C GLU A 142 16.63 -15.48 4.68
N PHE A 143 15.87 -14.55 4.12
CA PHE A 143 14.44 -14.42 4.36
C PHE A 143 13.67 -15.19 3.29
N LEU A 144 12.64 -15.94 3.70
CA LEU A 144 11.82 -16.76 2.82
C LEU A 144 10.40 -16.19 2.80
N PHE A 145 10.00 -15.65 1.66
CA PHE A 145 8.68 -15.06 1.45
C PHE A 145 7.85 -15.93 0.52
N THR A 146 6.62 -16.24 0.91
CA THR A 146 5.61 -16.88 0.05
C THR A 146 4.36 -16.03 0.06
N ALA A 147 3.73 -15.85 -1.09
CA ALA A 147 2.46 -15.15 -1.18
C ALA A 147 1.53 -15.78 -2.21
N GLU A 148 0.23 -15.63 -1.94
CA GLU A 148 -0.86 -15.94 -2.84
C GLU A 148 -1.77 -14.71 -2.97
N MET A 149 -2.38 -14.56 -4.14
CA MET A 149 -3.38 -13.56 -4.44
C MET A 149 -4.51 -14.22 -5.21
N ASP A 150 -5.72 -14.08 -4.72
CA ASP A 150 -6.96 -14.44 -5.40
C ASP A 150 -7.76 -13.16 -5.70
N VAL A 151 -8.38 -13.11 -6.88
CA VAL A 151 -9.31 -12.05 -7.27
C VAL A 151 -10.64 -12.70 -7.61
N TYR A 152 -11.71 -12.09 -7.11
CA TYR A 152 -13.08 -12.52 -7.28
C TYR A 152 -13.87 -11.38 -7.94
N GLU A 153 -14.66 -11.74 -8.95
CA GLU A 153 -15.77 -10.96 -9.45
C GLU A 153 -17.04 -11.61 -8.88
N HIS A 154 -17.77 -10.86 -8.06
CA HIS A 154 -18.79 -11.38 -7.13
C HIS A 154 -18.18 -12.53 -6.29
N GLU A 155 -18.71 -13.75 -6.41
CA GLU A 155 -18.17 -14.93 -5.74
C GLU A 155 -17.34 -15.84 -6.66
N LYS A 156 -17.16 -15.45 -7.92
CA LYS A 156 -16.39 -16.23 -8.88
C LYS A 156 -14.94 -15.80 -8.85
N LYS A 157 -14.04 -16.72 -8.49
CA LYS A 157 -12.59 -16.50 -8.64
C LYS A 157 -12.24 -16.37 -10.12
N THR A 158 -11.73 -15.22 -10.53
CA THR A 158 -11.33 -14.93 -11.92
C THR A 158 -9.82 -14.96 -12.11
N TYR A 159 -9.06 -14.77 -11.03
CA TYR A 159 -7.60 -14.82 -11.06
C TYR A 159 -7.04 -15.44 -9.78
N SER A 160 -5.94 -16.16 -9.93
CA SER A 160 -5.14 -16.65 -8.81
C SER A 160 -3.66 -16.67 -9.20
N LYS A 161 -2.80 -16.29 -8.24
CA LYS A 161 -1.35 -16.38 -8.40
C LYS A 161 -0.69 -16.69 -7.07
N THR A 162 0.23 -17.65 -7.10
CA THR A 162 1.14 -17.94 -5.98
C THR A 162 2.57 -17.71 -6.42
N TRP A 163 3.39 -17.14 -5.55
CA TRP A 163 4.82 -16.97 -5.80
C TRP A 163 5.62 -17.03 -4.51
N SER A 164 6.90 -17.33 -4.67
CA SER A 164 7.88 -17.35 -3.58
C SER A 164 9.11 -16.55 -3.98
N ARG A 165 9.76 -15.93 -3.01
CA ARG A 165 11.05 -15.25 -3.17
C ARG A 165 11.92 -15.49 -1.94
N SER A 166 13.23 -15.63 -2.15
CA SER A 166 14.20 -15.54 -1.07
C SER A 166 15.04 -14.28 -1.22
N PHE A 167 15.51 -13.77 -0.09
CA PHE A 167 16.36 -12.58 -0.02
C PHE A 167 17.51 -12.85 0.94
N ALA A 168 18.75 -12.48 0.58
CA ALA A 168 19.89 -12.64 1.48
C ALA A 168 19.69 -11.82 2.78
N ARG A 169 19.99 -12.44 3.92
CA ARG A 169 19.98 -11.80 5.24
C ARG A 169 21.31 -11.12 5.48
N ASN A 170 21.48 -9.94 4.91
CA ASN A 170 22.64 -9.09 5.18
C ASN A 170 22.46 -8.40 6.52
N LEU A 171 23.26 -8.80 7.51
CA LEU A 171 23.37 -8.10 8.78
C LEU A 171 24.25 -6.87 8.52
N ASN A 172 23.69 -5.67 8.74
CA ASN A 172 24.45 -4.42 8.70
C ASN A 172 25.51 -4.36 9.81
#